data_AF-A0A1Q4A5E2-F1
#
_entry.id   AF-A0A1Q4A5E2-F1
#
_cell.length_a   1.000
_cell.length_b   1.000
_cell.length_c   1.000
_cell.angle_alpha   90.00
_cell.angle_beta   90.00
_cell.angle_gamma   90.00
#
_symmetry.space_group_name_H-M   'P 1'
#
loop_
_entity.id
_entity.type
_entity.pdbx_description
1 polymer ?
#
loop_
_entity_poly.entity_id
_entity_poly.type
_entity_poly.pdbx_seq_one_letter_code
_entity_poly.pdbx_strand_id
1 'polypeptide(L)'
;MTSTIKSTRLAAGISVNELARRLGVTPSAVSQLERSESEGTIKLNSLREALAAMGASLRLTAGAESRMSRYAPYRVAESLADSLISSKDSTFPLRLLTHAVKELHDNAELVDPSEIALAPTPLPDKRWDTLMRASFAHALPRSKRPAWTKTSKLAEPWFVSDFPALRERAKKSTPEHLRRLNIFIDERSLSRV
;
A
#
# COMPACT_ATOMS: atom_id res chain seq x y z
N MET A 1 -13.11 -2.41 -4.84
CA MET A 1 -12.56 -1.06 -5.07
C MET A 1 -12.75 -0.24 -3.80
N THR A 2 -11.65 0.24 -3.23
CA THR A 2 -11.67 1.01 -1.99
C THR A 2 -11.73 2.50 -2.35
N SER A 3 -12.79 3.20 -1.96
CA SER A 3 -12.93 4.64 -2.24
C SER A 3 -12.09 5.46 -1.24
N THR A 4 -11.51 6.59 -1.65
CA THR A 4 -10.72 7.46 -0.78
C THR A 4 -11.57 7.99 0.36
N ILE A 5 -12.81 8.43 0.09
CA ILE A 5 -13.74 8.91 1.12
C ILE A 5 -13.97 7.85 2.19
N LYS A 6 -14.31 6.62 1.77
CA LYS A 6 -14.56 5.52 2.70
C LYS A 6 -13.31 5.16 3.51
N SER A 7 -12.16 5.09 2.85
CA SER A 7 -10.88 4.74 3.48
C SER A 7 -10.47 5.79 4.52
N THR A 8 -10.51 7.07 4.15
CA THR A 8 -10.22 8.19 5.06
C THR A 8 -11.18 8.22 6.24
N ARG A 9 -12.47 7.98 5.99
CA ARG A 9 -13.49 7.92 7.03
C ARG A 9 -13.21 6.82 8.06
N LEU A 10 -12.91 5.60 7.59
CA LEU A 10 -12.57 4.48 8.46
C LEU A 10 -11.27 4.72 9.22
N ALA A 11 -10.24 5.26 8.57
CA ALA A 11 -8.97 5.59 9.20
C ALA A 11 -9.10 6.68 10.28
N ALA A 12 -10.01 7.64 10.08
CA ALA A 12 -10.33 8.69 11.05
C ALA A 12 -11.30 8.24 12.16
N GLY A 13 -11.81 6.99 12.12
CA GLY A 13 -12.81 6.50 13.07
C GLY A 13 -14.18 7.19 12.95
N ILE A 14 -14.48 7.78 11.79
CA ILE A 14 -15.70 8.56 11.54
C ILE A 14 -16.81 7.62 11.01
N SER A 15 -18.05 7.78 11.49
CA SER A 15 -19.20 7.04 10.96
C SER A 15 -19.80 7.77 9.74
N VAL A 16 -20.60 7.07 8.93
CA VAL A 16 -21.35 7.69 7.82
C VAL A 16 -22.23 8.85 8.33
N ASN A 17 -22.89 8.66 9.48
CA ASN A 17 -23.73 9.67 10.10
C ASN A 17 -22.94 10.90 10.56
N GLU A 18 -21.75 10.69 11.12
CA GLU A 18 -20.91 11.79 11.55
C GLU A 18 -20.37 12.58 10.36
N LEU A 19 -19.96 11.92 9.27
CA LEU A 19 -19.55 12.60 8.05
C LEU A 19 -20.72 13.39 7.43
N ALA A 20 -21.92 12.80 7.42
CA ALA A 20 -23.14 13.47 6.93
C ALA A 20 -23.43 14.76 7.72
N ARG A 21 -23.33 14.68 9.06
CA ARG A 21 -23.49 15.83 9.96
C ARG A 21 -22.47 16.93 9.67
N ARG A 22 -21.20 16.58 9.43
CA ARG A 22 -20.14 17.55 9.11
C ARG A 22 -20.30 18.20 7.75
N LEU A 23 -20.86 17.48 6.78
CA LEU A 23 -21.15 17.99 5.45
C LEU A 23 -22.50 18.73 5.36
N GLY A 24 -23.36 18.64 6.37
CA GLY A 24 -24.72 19.19 6.32
C GLY A 24 -25.62 18.45 5.33
N VAL A 25 -25.41 17.15 5.11
CA VAL A 25 -26.17 16.32 4.17
C VAL A 25 -26.76 15.09 4.86
N THR A 26 -27.54 14.28 4.14
CA THR A 26 -28.11 13.04 4.68
C THR A 26 -27.09 11.89 4.64
N PRO A 27 -27.22 10.86 5.51
CA PRO A 27 -26.38 9.65 5.44
C PRO A 27 -26.44 8.93 4.09
N SER A 28 -27.60 8.99 3.42
CA SER A 28 -27.77 8.45 2.06
C SER A 28 -26.92 9.20 1.04
N ALA A 29 -26.83 10.54 1.14
CA ALA A 29 -25.97 11.35 0.28
C ALA A 29 -24.48 10.99 0.45
N VAL A 30 -24.03 10.72 1.69
CA VAL A 30 -22.66 10.21 1.93
C VAL A 30 -22.44 8.85 1.28
N SER A 31 -23.41 7.94 1.41
CA SER A 31 -23.33 6.62 0.77
C SER A 31 -23.29 6.73 -0.76
N GLN A 32 -24.00 7.69 -1.34
CA GLN A 32 -23.96 7.99 -2.77
C GLN A 32 -22.62 8.60 -3.18
N LEU A 33 -22.03 9.48 -2.36
CA LEU A 33 -20.68 10.01 -2.60
C LEU A 33 -19.64 8.88 -2.64
N GLU A 34 -19.61 8.01 -1.62
CA GLU A 34 -18.71 6.84 -1.58
C GLU A 34 -18.89 5.94 -2.82
N ARG A 35 -20.14 5.72 -3.25
CA ARG A 35 -20.44 4.94 -4.46
C ARG A 35 -19.96 5.64 -5.74
N SER A 36 -20.30 6.90 -5.93
CA SER A 36 -19.90 7.68 -7.11
C SER A 36 -18.39 7.78 -7.24
N GLU A 37 -17.66 7.82 -6.13
CA GLU A 37 -16.20 7.76 -6.14
C GLU A 37 -15.71 6.39 -6.62
N SER A 38 -16.26 5.30 -6.09
CA SER A 38 -15.90 3.95 -6.52
C SER A 38 -16.23 3.66 -7.99
N GLU A 39 -17.23 4.36 -8.55
CA GLU A 39 -17.65 4.27 -9.95
C GLU A 39 -16.91 5.28 -10.85
N GLY A 40 -16.04 6.14 -10.29
CA GLY A 40 -15.31 7.15 -11.05
C GLY A 40 -16.15 8.33 -11.55
N THR A 41 -17.36 8.52 -11.02
CA THR A 41 -18.31 9.58 -11.42
C THR A 41 -18.36 10.76 -10.46
N ILE A 42 -17.61 10.72 -9.34
CA ILE A 42 -17.56 11.80 -8.37
C ILE A 42 -16.95 13.08 -8.95
N LYS A 43 -17.53 14.24 -8.63
CA LYS A 43 -16.93 15.54 -8.94
C LYS A 43 -15.74 15.83 -8.03
N LEU A 44 -14.67 16.39 -8.59
CA LEU A 44 -13.46 16.72 -7.84
C LEU A 44 -13.73 17.64 -6.62
N ASN A 45 -14.64 18.61 -6.76
CA ASN A 45 -15.02 19.48 -5.65
C ASN A 45 -15.71 18.71 -4.52
N SER A 46 -16.63 17.79 -4.85
CA SER A 46 -17.31 16.96 -3.86
C SER A 46 -16.34 16.05 -3.12
N LEU A 47 -15.35 15.47 -3.82
CA LEU A 47 -14.28 14.71 -3.18
C LEU A 47 -13.47 15.58 -2.21
N ARG A 48 -13.09 16.80 -2.64
CA ARG A 48 -12.33 17.74 -1.80
C ARG A 48 -13.10 18.14 -0.55
N GLU A 49 -14.38 18.45 -0.67
CA GLU A 49 -15.26 18.83 0.44
C GLU A 49 -15.43 17.68 1.44
N ALA A 50 -15.69 16.46 0.94
CA ALA A 50 -15.81 15.27 1.77
C ALA A 50 -14.53 15.00 2.57
N LEU A 51 -13.36 15.10 1.92
CA LEU A 51 -12.07 14.93 2.60
C LEU A 51 -11.82 16.06 3.61
N ALA A 52 -12.13 17.31 3.26
CA ALA A 52 -11.96 18.45 4.16
C ALA A 52 -12.82 18.34 5.42
N ALA A 53 -14.05 17.83 5.31
CA ALA A 53 -14.92 17.55 6.46
C ALA A 53 -14.33 16.50 7.44
N MET A 54 -13.40 15.67 6.97
CA MET A 54 -12.66 14.71 7.78
C MET A 54 -11.29 15.22 8.23
N GLY A 55 -10.92 16.47 7.91
CA GLY A 55 -9.61 17.03 8.19
C GLY A 55 -8.51 16.54 7.24
N ALA A 56 -8.87 15.95 6.10
CA ALA A 56 -7.96 15.51 5.06
C ALA A 56 -7.93 16.48 3.87
N SER A 57 -6.80 16.53 3.17
CA SER A 57 -6.63 17.36 1.96
C SER A 57 -6.36 16.49 0.75
N LEU A 58 -7.04 16.75 -0.37
CA LEU A 58 -6.71 16.13 -1.65
C LEU A 58 -5.49 16.82 -2.28
N ARG A 59 -4.45 16.05 -2.61
CA ARG A 59 -3.32 16.51 -3.44
C ARG A 59 -3.38 15.80 -4.77
N LEU A 60 -3.38 16.58 -5.85
CA LEU A 60 -3.27 16.08 -7.21
C LEU A 60 -1.90 16.47 -7.76
N THR A 61 -1.19 15.50 -8.31
CA THR A 61 0.06 15.70 -9.02
C THR A 61 -0.10 15.17 -10.43
N ALA A 62 0.23 15.99 -11.42
CA ALA A 62 0.37 15.54 -12.81
C ALA A 62 1.87 15.36 -13.10
N GLY A 63 2.23 14.22 -13.67
CA GLY A 63 3.59 13.89 -14.06
C GLY A 63 3.58 13.10 -15.37
N ALA A 64 4.67 13.15 -16.12
CA ALA A 64 4.83 12.29 -17.28
C ALA A 64 5.03 10.85 -16.78
N GLU A 65 4.17 9.93 -17.22
CA GLU A 65 4.35 8.51 -16.88
C GLU A 65 5.56 7.95 -17.63
N SER A 66 6.47 7.35 -16.88
CA SER A 66 7.57 6.56 -17.41
C SER A 66 7.21 5.08 -17.37
N ARG A 67 8.04 4.22 -17.99
CA ARG A 67 7.90 2.76 -17.82
C ARG A 67 8.00 2.34 -16.34
N MET A 68 8.74 3.10 -15.53
CA MET A 68 8.92 2.83 -14.11
C MET A 68 7.73 3.26 -13.25
N SER A 69 6.83 4.13 -13.76
CA SER A 69 5.66 4.62 -13.03
C SER A 69 4.74 3.49 -12.55
N ARG A 70 4.73 2.34 -13.24
CA ARG A 70 3.95 1.16 -12.82
C ARG A 70 4.44 0.50 -11.53
N TYR A 71 5.71 0.72 -11.17
CA TYR A 71 6.34 0.23 -9.95
C TYR A 71 6.41 1.31 -8.86
N ALA A 72 5.79 2.47 -9.09
CA ALA A 72 5.67 3.50 -8.09
C ALA A 72 4.92 2.94 -6.85
N PRO A 73 5.30 3.35 -5.62
CA PRO A 73 4.74 2.82 -4.38
C PRO A 73 3.21 2.86 -4.34
N TYR A 74 2.58 3.94 -4.81
CA TYR A 74 1.11 4.07 -4.78
C TYR A 74 0.41 3.03 -5.64
N ARG A 75 0.93 2.72 -6.85
CA ARG A 75 0.35 1.70 -7.74
C ARG A 75 0.57 0.28 -7.24
N VAL A 76 1.76 0.02 -6.68
CA VAL A 76 2.06 -1.28 -6.08
C VAL A 76 1.20 -1.51 -4.84
N ALA A 77 1.02 -0.50 -3.99
CA ALA A 77 0.14 -0.60 -2.83
C ALA A 77 -1.32 -0.83 -3.23
N GLU A 78 -1.82 -0.10 -4.23
CA GLU A 78 -3.17 -0.28 -4.76
C GLU A 78 -3.38 -1.71 -5.28
N SER A 79 -2.47 -2.17 -6.14
CA SER A 79 -2.54 -3.52 -6.72
C SER A 79 -2.42 -4.63 -5.65
N LEU A 80 -1.61 -4.41 -4.62
CA LEU A 80 -1.51 -5.30 -3.46
C LEU A 80 -2.79 -5.30 -2.64
N ALA A 81 -3.35 -4.13 -2.33
CA ALA A 81 -4.58 -4.02 -1.54
C ALA A 81 -5.73 -4.76 -2.24
N ASP A 82 -5.91 -4.55 -3.53
CA ASP A 82 -6.93 -5.25 -4.32
C ASP A 82 -6.71 -6.76 -4.35
N SER A 83 -5.45 -7.20 -4.52
CA SER A 83 -5.11 -8.61 -4.45
C SER A 83 -5.40 -9.21 -3.08
N LEU A 84 -5.12 -8.51 -1.98
CA LEU A 84 -5.32 -9.01 -0.62
C LEU A 84 -6.80 -9.09 -0.24
N ILE A 85 -7.64 -8.22 -0.82
CA ILE A 85 -9.09 -8.25 -0.64
C ILE A 85 -9.70 -9.40 -1.45
N SER A 86 -9.17 -9.66 -2.65
CA SER A 86 -9.79 -10.58 -3.62
C SER A 86 -9.26 -12.01 -3.53
N SER A 87 -8.04 -12.21 -3.07
CA SER A 87 -7.38 -13.51 -2.96
C SER A 87 -7.32 -14.00 -1.52
N LYS A 88 -7.57 -15.30 -1.32
CA LYS A 88 -7.27 -15.98 -0.04
C LYS A 88 -5.83 -16.50 0.04
N ASP A 89 -5.12 -16.57 -1.09
CA ASP A 89 -3.75 -17.08 -1.18
C ASP A 89 -2.74 -15.92 -1.24
N SER A 90 -1.67 -16.04 -0.44
CA SER A 90 -0.54 -15.10 -0.36
C SER A 90 0.41 -15.16 -1.56
N THR A 91 0.32 -16.20 -2.40
CA THR A 91 1.24 -16.43 -3.51
C THR A 91 1.20 -15.31 -4.56
N PHE A 92 0.01 -14.89 -4.98
CA PHE A 92 -0.14 -13.83 -5.98
C PHE A 92 0.34 -12.46 -5.47
N PRO A 93 -0.11 -11.95 -4.31
CA PRO A 93 0.39 -10.67 -3.80
C PRO A 93 1.90 -10.71 -3.54
N LEU A 94 2.46 -11.84 -3.10
CA LEU A 94 3.91 -11.99 -2.94
C LEU A 94 4.63 -11.81 -4.28
N ARG A 95 4.19 -12.53 -5.33
CA ARG A 95 4.79 -12.44 -6.66
C ARG A 95 4.71 -11.03 -7.25
N LEU A 96 3.59 -10.34 -7.02
CA LEU A 96 3.42 -8.95 -7.45
C LEU A 96 4.44 -8.04 -6.77
N LEU A 97 4.59 -8.15 -5.44
CA LEU A 97 5.56 -7.36 -4.70
C LEU A 97 7.00 -7.69 -5.10
N THR A 98 7.38 -8.97 -5.21
CA THR A 98 8.76 -9.36 -5.56
C THR A 98 9.15 -8.90 -6.96
N HIS A 99 8.22 -9.00 -7.93
CA HIS A 99 8.45 -8.47 -9.28
C HIS A 99 8.66 -6.95 -9.25
N ALA A 100 7.79 -6.19 -8.58
CA ALA A 100 7.93 -4.74 -8.50
C ALA A 100 9.24 -4.31 -7.81
N VAL A 101 9.63 -4.98 -6.73
CA VAL A 101 10.85 -4.71 -5.97
C VAL A 101 12.10 -5.02 -6.80
N LYS A 102 12.08 -6.12 -7.58
CA LYS A 102 13.16 -6.46 -8.52
C LYS A 102 13.31 -5.40 -9.60
N GLU A 103 12.22 -5.01 -10.25
CA GLU A 103 12.23 -3.99 -11.31
C GLU A 103 12.73 -2.64 -10.78
N LEU A 104 12.30 -2.27 -9.57
CA LEU A 104 12.75 -1.06 -8.90
C LEU A 104 14.24 -1.10 -8.55
N HIS A 105 14.74 -2.23 -8.06
CA HIS A 105 16.16 -2.42 -7.75
C HIS A 105 17.03 -2.32 -9.00
N ASP A 106 16.65 -3.03 -10.07
CA ASP A 106 17.44 -3.13 -11.30
C ASP A 106 17.42 -1.81 -12.11
N ASN A 107 16.41 -0.96 -11.91
CA ASN A 107 16.22 0.29 -12.66
C ASN A 107 16.13 1.52 -11.74
N ALA A 108 16.75 1.49 -10.55
CA ALA A 108 16.62 2.54 -9.53
C ALA A 108 17.04 3.95 -10.00
N GLU A 109 17.84 4.05 -11.07
CA GLU A 109 18.24 5.34 -11.67
C GLU A 109 17.19 5.95 -12.58
N LEU A 110 16.27 5.14 -13.12
CA LEU A 110 15.20 5.58 -14.02
C LEU A 110 13.94 6.04 -13.27
N VAL A 111 13.92 5.88 -11.95
CA VAL A 111 12.77 6.19 -11.11
C VAL A 111 12.73 7.68 -10.82
N ASP A 112 11.59 8.31 -11.10
CA ASP A 112 11.35 9.70 -10.73
C ASP A 112 11.31 9.83 -9.19
N PRO A 113 12.18 10.67 -8.58
CA PRO A 113 12.17 10.87 -7.13
C PRO A 113 10.81 11.32 -6.57
N SER A 114 10.03 12.06 -7.35
CA SER A 114 8.70 12.54 -6.93
C SER A 114 7.68 11.40 -6.79
N GLU A 115 7.79 10.35 -7.60
CA GLU A 115 6.91 9.18 -7.55
C GLU A 115 7.17 8.29 -6.33
N ILE A 116 8.40 8.31 -5.81
CA ILE A 116 8.77 7.52 -4.62
C ILE A 116 8.73 8.33 -3.31
N ALA A 117 8.76 9.67 -3.38
CA ALA A 117 8.85 10.51 -2.20
C ALA A 117 7.63 10.39 -1.27
N LEU A 118 6.43 10.30 -1.85
CA LEU A 118 5.19 10.24 -1.10
C LEU A 118 4.88 8.83 -0.62
N ALA A 119 4.42 8.73 0.63
CA ALA A 119 3.97 7.47 1.19
C ALA A 119 2.72 6.97 0.43
N PRO A 120 2.68 5.69 0.04
CA PRO A 120 1.43 5.11 -0.45
C PRO A 120 0.40 4.99 0.67
N THR A 121 -0.86 4.82 0.30
CA THR A 121 -1.92 4.44 1.23
C THR A 121 -1.53 3.14 1.95
N PRO A 122 -1.65 3.07 3.29
CA PRO A 122 -1.32 1.86 4.03
C PRO A 122 -2.16 0.66 3.56
N LEU A 123 -1.55 -0.53 3.51
CA LEU A 123 -2.27 -1.75 3.17
C LEU A 123 -3.23 -2.18 4.29
N PRO A 124 -4.34 -2.87 3.97
CA PRO A 124 -5.31 -3.31 4.97
C PRO A 124 -4.73 -4.34 5.96
N ASP A 125 -3.76 -5.14 5.54
CA ASP A 125 -3.01 -6.04 6.43
C ASP A 125 -1.66 -5.42 6.80
N LYS A 126 -1.48 -5.12 8.08
CA LYS A 126 -0.26 -4.52 8.65
C LYS A 126 1.01 -5.34 8.35
N ARG A 127 0.89 -6.66 8.23
CA ARG A 127 2.02 -7.56 7.92
C ARG A 127 2.52 -7.31 6.49
N TRP A 128 1.59 -7.22 5.55
CA TRP A 128 1.87 -6.87 4.16
C TRP A 128 2.37 -5.43 4.01
N ASP A 129 1.78 -4.47 4.72
CA ASP A 129 2.25 -3.08 4.73
C ASP A 129 3.73 -3.00 5.19
N THR A 130 4.07 -3.72 6.25
CA THR A 130 5.43 -3.77 6.81
C THR A 130 6.41 -4.41 5.81
N LEU A 131 6.02 -5.53 5.18
CA LEU A 131 6.84 -6.17 4.15
C LEU A 131 7.05 -5.27 2.94
N MET A 132 6.01 -4.62 2.43
CA MET A 132 6.11 -3.70 1.30
C MET A 132 7.11 -2.57 1.61
N ARG A 133 6.97 -1.89 2.76
CA ARG A 133 7.87 -0.81 3.19
C ARG A 133 9.32 -1.27 3.28
N ALA A 134 9.56 -2.42 3.90
CA ALA A 134 10.89 -2.99 4.06
C ALA A 134 11.53 -3.37 2.72
N SER A 135 10.74 -3.95 1.80
CA SER A 135 11.22 -4.34 0.48
C SER A 135 11.56 -3.12 -0.40
N PHE A 136 10.75 -2.06 -0.37
CA PHE A 136 11.07 -0.80 -1.03
C PHE A 136 12.31 -0.13 -0.42
N ALA A 137 12.45 -0.15 0.91
CA ALA A 137 13.66 0.33 1.58
C ALA A 137 14.90 -0.42 1.08
N HIS A 138 14.79 -1.72 0.84
CA HIS A 138 15.91 -2.54 0.38
C HIS A 138 16.25 -2.32 -1.09
N ALA A 139 15.25 -2.24 -1.97
CA ALA A 139 15.43 -2.04 -3.41
C ALA A 139 16.04 -0.68 -3.77
N LEU A 140 15.75 0.37 -2.98
CA LEU A 140 16.25 1.71 -3.28
C LEU A 140 17.67 1.95 -2.71
N PRO A 141 18.54 2.66 -3.44
CA PRO A 141 19.81 3.15 -2.92
C PRO A 141 19.61 4.00 -1.67
N ARG A 142 20.55 3.94 -0.71
CA ARG A 142 20.42 4.64 0.58
C ARG A 142 20.11 6.14 0.44
N SER A 143 20.67 6.80 -0.57
CA SER A 143 20.45 8.22 -0.87
C SER A 143 19.04 8.55 -1.38
N LYS A 144 18.33 7.57 -1.95
CA LYS A 144 16.99 7.72 -2.51
C LYS A 144 15.87 7.16 -1.62
N ARG A 145 16.20 6.60 -0.45
CA ARG A 145 15.23 5.94 0.45
C ARG A 145 14.28 6.97 1.09
N PRO A 146 12.97 6.91 0.79
CA PRO A 146 11.99 7.81 1.41
C PRO A 146 11.79 7.48 2.89
N ALA A 147 11.43 8.49 3.68
CA ALA A 147 11.18 8.31 5.11
C ALA A 147 10.04 7.32 5.42
N TRP A 148 9.04 7.20 4.54
CA TRP A 148 7.90 6.30 4.73
C TRP A 148 8.27 4.81 4.68
N THR A 149 9.44 4.48 4.12
CA THR A 149 9.94 3.09 4.09
C THR A 149 10.44 2.62 5.46
N LYS A 150 10.61 3.54 6.43
CA LYS A 150 10.91 3.19 7.82
C LYS A 150 9.68 2.55 8.44
N THR A 151 9.86 1.38 9.05
CA THR A 151 8.79 0.63 9.70
C THR A 151 9.28 -0.02 11.00
N SER A 152 8.34 -0.32 11.87
CA SER A 152 8.58 -0.98 13.16
C SER A 152 8.43 -2.50 13.02
N LYS A 153 9.12 -3.22 13.90
CA LYS A 153 9.02 -4.68 14.02
C LYS A 153 7.57 -5.12 14.31
N LEU A 154 7.12 -6.22 13.69
CA LEU A 154 5.83 -6.83 13.98
C LEU A 154 5.80 -7.39 15.40
N ALA A 155 4.63 -7.36 16.06
CA ALA A 155 4.46 -7.86 17.43
C ALA A 155 4.82 -9.35 17.54
N GLU A 156 4.46 -10.13 16.53
CA GLU A 156 4.71 -11.57 16.46
C GLU A 156 5.46 -11.95 15.17
N PRO A 157 6.25 -13.04 15.18
CA PRO A 157 6.82 -13.61 13.97
C PRO A 157 5.75 -13.95 12.93
N TRP A 158 5.89 -13.41 11.73
CA TRP A 158 5.02 -13.71 10.61
C TRP A 158 5.76 -14.50 9.54
N PHE A 159 5.27 -15.68 9.22
CA PHE A 159 5.70 -16.46 8.07
C PHE A 159 4.82 -16.13 6.87
N VAL A 160 5.42 -15.59 5.80
CA VAL A 160 4.67 -15.15 4.61
C VAL A 160 3.99 -16.33 3.90
N SER A 161 4.62 -17.51 3.97
CA SER A 161 4.08 -18.75 3.41
C SER A 161 3.41 -19.60 4.49
N ASP A 162 2.27 -20.21 4.14
CA ASP A 162 1.57 -21.16 5.00
C ASP A 162 2.08 -22.60 4.86
N PHE A 163 2.91 -22.90 3.85
CA PHE A 163 3.43 -24.24 3.63
C PHE A 163 4.55 -24.57 4.64
N PRO A 164 4.44 -25.66 5.44
CA PRO A 164 5.40 -25.99 6.49
C PRO A 164 6.86 -26.07 6.01
N ALA A 165 7.10 -26.68 4.84
CA ALA A 165 8.45 -26.79 4.27
C ALA A 165 9.07 -25.43 3.90
N LEU A 166 8.25 -24.44 3.51
CA LEU A 166 8.73 -23.08 3.26
C LEU A 166 8.98 -22.32 4.56
N ARG A 167 8.19 -22.56 5.61
CA ARG A 167 8.42 -21.97 6.94
C ARG A 167 9.75 -22.44 7.55
N GLU A 168 10.06 -23.73 7.48
CA GLU A 168 11.34 -24.26 7.98
C GLU A 168 12.55 -23.69 7.21
N ARG A 169 12.43 -23.51 5.90
CA ARG A 169 13.45 -22.82 5.11
C ARG A 169 13.59 -21.36 5.52
N ALA A 170 12.47 -20.63 5.61
CA ALA A 170 12.45 -19.24 6.00
C ALA A 170 13.17 -19.01 7.35
N LYS A 171 13.00 -19.88 8.35
CA LYS A 171 13.74 -19.79 9.63
C LYS A 171 15.25 -19.68 9.43
N LYS A 172 15.81 -20.32 8.40
CA LYS A 172 17.25 -20.36 8.09
C LYS A 172 17.67 -19.26 7.11
N SER A 173 16.93 -19.08 6.02
CA SER A 173 17.34 -18.24 4.88
C SER A 173 16.76 -16.82 4.88
N THR A 174 15.86 -16.46 5.81
CA THR A 174 15.28 -15.10 5.82
C THR A 174 16.39 -14.03 5.88
N PRO A 175 16.42 -13.07 4.94
CA PRO A 175 17.34 -11.95 4.96
C PRO A 175 17.28 -11.15 6.26
N GLU A 176 18.43 -10.69 6.74
CA GLU A 176 18.54 -10.07 8.06
C GLU A 176 17.61 -8.86 8.24
N HIS A 177 17.46 -8.04 7.21
CA HIS A 177 16.62 -6.85 7.24
C HIS A 177 15.12 -7.17 7.46
N LEU A 178 14.62 -8.31 6.96
CA LEU A 178 13.26 -8.78 7.20
C LEU A 178 13.15 -9.50 8.55
N ARG A 179 14.17 -10.28 8.91
CA ARG A 179 14.22 -10.99 10.20
C ARG A 179 14.13 -10.02 11.38
N ARG A 180 14.83 -8.89 11.33
CA ARG A 180 14.77 -7.83 12.35
C ARG A 180 13.36 -7.26 12.52
N LEU A 181 12.51 -7.36 11.50
CA LEU A 181 11.11 -6.92 11.49
C LEU A 181 10.10 -8.01 11.86
N ASN A 182 10.56 -9.19 12.30
CA ASN A 182 9.72 -10.38 12.55
C ASN A 182 9.04 -10.93 11.28
N ILE A 183 9.59 -10.67 10.09
CA ILE A 183 9.07 -11.19 8.83
C ILE A 183 9.95 -12.35 8.38
N PHE A 184 9.36 -13.52 8.15
CA PHE A 184 10.05 -14.75 7.76
C PHE A 184 9.59 -15.21 6.38
N ILE A 185 10.53 -15.23 5.45
CA ILE A 185 10.35 -15.66 4.06
C ILE A 185 11.66 -16.28 3.56
N ASP A 186 11.55 -17.35 2.77
CA ASP A 186 12.73 -17.92 2.13
C ASP A 186 13.31 -16.91 1.13
N GLU A 187 14.61 -16.65 1.19
CA GLU A 187 15.29 -15.73 0.27
C GLU A 187 15.03 -16.08 -1.21
N ARG A 188 14.92 -17.38 -1.51
CA ARG A 188 14.58 -17.86 -2.87
C ARG A 188 13.18 -17.48 -3.30
N SER A 189 12.25 -17.24 -2.37
CA SER A 189 10.91 -16.75 -2.69
C SER A 189 10.92 -15.27 -3.05
N LEU A 190 11.96 -14.51 -2.68
CA LEU A 190 12.11 -13.10 -3.05
C LEU A 190 12.72 -12.92 -4.45
N SER A 191 13.51 -13.89 -4.92
CA SER A 191 14.21 -13.83 -6.21
C SER A 191 13.55 -14.61 -7.35
N ARG A 192 12.51 -15.41 -7.06
CA ARG A 192 11.69 -16.07 -8.08
C ARG A 192 10.76 -15.05 -8.75
N VAL A 193 11.23 -14.50 -9.86
CA VAL A 193 10.44 -13.75 -10.85
C VAL A 193 10.68 -14.39 -12.20
#